data_AF-A0A517D8M6-F1
#
_entry.id   AF-A0A517D8M6-F1
#
_cell.length_a   1.000
_cell.length_b   1.000
_cell.length_c   1.000
_cell.angle_alpha   90.00
_cell.angle_beta   90.00
_cell.angle_gamma   90.00
#
_symmetry.space_group_name_H-M   'P 1'
#
loop_
_entity.id
_entity.type
_entity.pdbx_description
1 polymer ?
#
loop_
_entity_poly.entity_id
_entity_poly.type
_entity_poly.pdbx_seq_one_letter_code
_entity_poly.pdbx_strand_id
1 'polypeptide(L)'
;MTEKVEMTKAQNIELNTITALHHDFFDDLKSRIGEATSLRNQFVAEYLDSYLWDINDAVMNDLAYELNYWWEGNVNDYLDQLKQDIIDHQHLVNKAYQVFDNHQQEIEELCGDDLESISEIVDDYYRSHGVY
;
A
#
# COMPACT_ATOMS: atom_id res chain seq x y z
N MET A 1 17.45 18.33 10.98
CA MET A 1 16.69 18.44 12.24
C MET A 1 15.28 18.06 11.85
N THR A 2 14.84 16.83 12.09
CA THR A 2 13.47 16.41 11.76
C THR A 2 12.55 17.13 12.74
N GLU A 3 11.67 17.98 12.24
CA GLU A 3 10.71 18.69 13.09
C GLU A 3 9.75 17.68 13.72
N LYS A 4 9.47 17.84 15.03
CA LYS A 4 8.48 17.00 15.69
C LYS A 4 7.11 17.38 15.18
N VAL A 5 6.34 16.40 14.71
CA VAL A 5 4.91 16.58 14.48
C VAL A 5 4.21 16.65 15.84
N GLU A 6 3.68 17.83 16.18
CA GLU A 6 2.90 18.01 17.41
C GLU A 6 1.49 17.48 17.21
N MET A 7 1.14 16.40 17.93
CA MET A 7 -0.18 15.79 17.87
C MET A 7 -0.94 15.96 19.18
N THR A 8 -2.23 16.26 19.08
CA THR A 8 -3.14 16.20 20.23
C THR A 8 -3.33 14.76 20.70
N LYS A 9 -3.80 14.58 21.94
CA LYS A 9 -4.18 13.25 22.45
C LYS A 9 -5.28 12.61 21.59
N ALA A 10 -6.21 13.40 21.08
CA ALA A 10 -7.28 12.91 20.20
C ALA A 10 -6.70 12.37 18.88
N GLN A 11 -5.80 13.13 18.24
CA GLN A 11 -5.13 12.70 17.01
C GLN A 11 -4.28 11.44 17.21
N ASN A 12 -3.57 11.31 18.34
CA ASN A 12 -2.83 10.07 18.64
C ASN A 12 -3.75 8.84 18.75
N ILE A 13 -4.93 8.99 19.35
CA ILE A 13 -5.90 7.88 19.47
C ILE A 13 -6.48 7.55 18.09
N GLU A 14 -6.85 8.57 17.33
CA GLU A 14 -7.41 8.40 15.99
C GLU A 14 -6.40 7.76 15.03
N LEU A 15 -5.14 8.19 15.05
CA LEU A 15 -4.04 7.60 14.28
C LEU A 15 -3.95 6.09 14.49
N ASN A 16 -3.78 5.65 15.74
CA ASN A 16 -3.69 4.22 16.03
C ASN A 16 -4.94 3.45 15.60
N THR A 17 -6.13 4.07 15.68
CA THR A 17 -7.39 3.42 15.34
C THR A 17 -7.55 3.27 13.82
N ILE A 18 -7.30 4.36 13.06
CA ILE A 18 -7.50 4.38 11.61
C ILE A 18 -6.41 3.61 10.89
N THR A 19 -5.15 3.71 11.32
CA THR A 19 -4.06 2.90 10.76
C THR A 19 -4.31 1.41 10.92
N ALA A 20 -4.76 0.97 12.11
CA ALA A 20 -5.12 -0.42 12.35
C ALA A 20 -6.31 -0.88 11.47
N LEU A 21 -7.37 -0.06 11.39
CA LEU A 21 -8.52 -0.35 10.53
C LEU A 21 -8.13 -0.47 9.05
N HIS A 22 -7.28 0.43 8.57
CA HIS A 22 -6.76 0.41 7.20
C HIS A 22 -5.93 -0.85 6.95
N HIS A 23 -5.04 -1.21 7.89
CA HIS A 23 -4.24 -2.42 7.79
C HIS A 23 -5.11 -3.68 7.70
N ASP A 24 -6.02 -3.85 8.66
CA ASP A 24 -6.91 -5.02 8.73
C ASP A 24 -7.78 -5.15 7.46
N PHE A 25 -8.24 -4.01 6.92
CA PHE A 25 -9.03 -4.00 5.69
C PHE A 25 -8.25 -4.48 4.48
N PHE A 26 -7.04 -3.95 4.25
CA PHE A 26 -6.21 -4.34 3.11
C PHE A 26 -5.64 -5.75 3.25
N ASP A 27 -5.35 -6.21 4.47
CA ASP A 27 -4.98 -7.60 4.75
C ASP A 27 -6.10 -8.60 4.41
N ASP A 28 -7.34 -8.31 4.79
CA ASP A 28 -8.49 -9.15 4.43
C ASP A 28 -8.74 -9.12 2.92
N LEU A 29 -8.60 -7.95 2.28
CA LEU A 29 -8.75 -7.79 0.84
C LEU A 29 -7.70 -8.60 0.07
N LYS A 30 -6.41 -8.47 0.41
CA LYS A 30 -5.32 -9.19 -0.25
C LYS A 30 -5.44 -10.70 -0.04
N SER A 31 -5.83 -11.15 1.16
CA SER A 31 -6.07 -12.57 1.44
C SER A 31 -7.11 -13.15 0.50
N ARG A 32 -8.23 -12.45 0.29
CA ARG A 32 -9.31 -12.89 -0.62
C ARG A 32 -8.88 -12.92 -2.08
N ILE A 33 -8.01 -12.00 -2.50
CA ILE A 33 -7.47 -11.96 -3.87
C ILE A 33 -6.47 -13.10 -4.06
N GLY A 34 -5.54 -13.29 -3.11
CA GLY A 34 -4.46 -14.28 -3.17
C GLY A 34 -4.93 -15.74 -3.09
N GLU A 35 -6.11 -16.02 -2.53
CA GLU A 35 -6.72 -17.36 -2.54
C GLU A 35 -6.90 -17.92 -3.96
N ALA A 36 -7.04 -17.05 -4.97
CA ALA A 36 -7.17 -17.43 -6.36
C ALA A 36 -5.79 -17.49 -7.02
N THR A 37 -5.14 -18.66 -6.97
CA THR A 37 -3.73 -19.00 -7.31
C THR A 37 -3.17 -18.63 -8.69
N SER A 38 -3.80 -17.74 -9.46
CA SER A 38 -3.22 -17.24 -10.73
C SER A 38 -2.09 -16.24 -10.47
N LEU A 39 -1.10 -16.20 -11.36
CA LEU A 39 0.00 -15.21 -11.32
C LEU A 39 -0.54 -13.78 -11.23
N ARG A 40 -1.60 -13.46 -12.00
CA ARG A 40 -2.28 -12.17 -11.99
C ARG A 40 -2.77 -11.75 -10.60
N ASN A 41 -3.43 -12.66 -9.88
CA ASN A 41 -3.95 -12.35 -8.55
C ASN A 41 -2.84 -12.31 -7.49
N GLN A 42 -1.83 -13.16 -7.61
CA GLN A 42 -0.65 -13.10 -6.74
C GLN A 42 0.07 -11.76 -6.90
N PHE A 43 0.29 -11.31 -8.14
CA PHE A 43 0.85 -9.99 -8.43
C PHE A 43 0.02 -8.88 -7.80
N VAL A 44 -1.31 -8.93 -7.93
CA VAL A 44 -2.18 -7.91 -7.32
C VAL A 44 -2.14 -7.96 -5.79
N ALA A 45 -2.11 -9.15 -5.18
CA ALA A 45 -2.03 -9.28 -3.72
C ALA A 45 -0.71 -8.67 -3.18
N GLU A 46 0.41 -8.97 -3.83
CA GLU A 46 1.73 -8.44 -3.49
C GLU A 46 1.81 -6.94 -3.76
N TYR A 47 1.20 -6.44 -4.84
CA TYR A 47 1.16 -5.00 -5.13
C TYR A 47 0.44 -4.22 -4.03
N LEU A 48 -0.66 -4.80 -3.51
CA LEU A 48 -1.36 -4.22 -2.37
C LEU A 48 -0.54 -4.32 -1.08
N ASP A 49 0.34 -5.31 -0.96
CA ASP A 49 1.26 -5.46 0.17
C ASP A 49 2.34 -4.36 0.16
N SER A 50 2.99 -4.12 -0.99
CA SER A 50 3.94 -3.00 -1.16
C SER A 50 3.27 -1.66 -0.87
N TYR A 51 2.05 -1.46 -1.36
CA TYR A 51 1.24 -0.28 -1.04
C TYR A 51 0.97 -0.15 0.46
N LEU A 52 0.56 -1.24 1.12
CA LEU A 52 0.23 -1.22 2.54
C LEU A 52 1.46 -0.90 3.39
N TRP A 53 2.62 -1.45 3.01
CA TRP A 53 3.88 -1.15 3.67
C TRP A 53 4.22 0.34 3.57
N ASP A 54 4.11 0.96 2.40
CA ASP A 54 4.43 2.38 2.20
C ASP A 54 3.47 3.30 2.99
N ILE A 55 2.17 3.03 2.94
CA ILE A 55 1.17 3.95 3.51
C ILE A 55 0.95 3.76 5.02
N ASN A 56 1.18 2.55 5.56
CA ASN A 56 1.03 2.26 6.99
C ASN A 56 2.39 2.07 7.67
N ASP A 57 3.14 1.04 7.27
CA ASP A 57 4.28 0.57 8.07
C ASP A 57 5.45 1.56 8.03
N ALA A 58 5.82 2.06 6.85
CA ALA A 58 6.85 3.07 6.70
C ALA A 58 6.50 4.33 7.49
N VAL A 59 5.26 4.82 7.33
CA VAL A 59 4.75 5.98 8.07
C VAL A 59 4.80 5.74 9.58
N MET A 60 4.33 4.61 10.08
CA MET A 60 4.34 4.36 11.53
C MET A 60 5.74 4.14 12.10
N ASN A 61 6.69 3.66 11.30
CA ASN A 61 8.08 3.46 11.70
C ASN A 61 8.85 4.77 11.86
N ASP A 62 8.63 5.76 10.99
CA ASP A 62 9.20 7.11 11.12
C ASP A 62 8.16 8.21 10.89
N LEU A 63 7.15 8.23 11.77
CA LEU A 63 5.97 9.09 11.66
C LEU A 63 6.31 10.57 11.45
N ALA A 64 7.32 11.09 12.16
CA ALA A 64 7.66 12.50 12.02
C ALA A 64 8.29 12.79 10.65
N TYR A 65 9.18 11.92 10.16
CA TYR A 65 9.79 12.12 8.85
C TYR A 65 8.78 11.94 7.73
N GLU A 66 8.05 10.84 7.73
CA GLU A 66 7.11 10.50 6.64
C GLU A 66 5.94 11.48 6.57
N LEU A 67 5.37 11.88 7.72
CA LEU A 67 4.31 12.90 7.72
C LEU A 67 4.79 14.24 7.17
N ASN A 68 6.01 14.67 7.51
CA ASN A 68 6.55 15.92 6.98
C ASN A 68 6.84 15.84 5.48
N TYR A 69 7.29 14.68 5.00
CA TYR A 69 7.69 14.51 3.61
C TYR A 69 6.47 14.44 2.67
N TRP A 70 5.44 13.66 3.04
CA TRP A 70 4.29 13.40 2.17
C TRP A 70 3.05 14.26 2.45
N TRP A 71 2.86 14.69 3.71
CA TRP A 71 1.67 15.42 4.15
C TRP A 71 1.99 16.77 4.81
N GLU A 72 3.20 17.32 4.60
CA GLU A 72 3.64 18.59 5.19
C GLU A 72 3.45 18.67 6.73
N GLY A 73 3.49 17.52 7.40
CA GLY A 73 3.30 17.37 8.84
C GLY A 73 1.83 17.34 9.28
N ASN A 74 0.87 17.37 8.34
CA ASN A 74 -0.56 17.36 8.63
C ASN A 74 -1.07 15.93 8.84
N VAL A 75 -1.16 15.52 10.11
CA VAL A 75 -1.71 14.21 10.48
C VAL A 75 -3.16 14.01 10.00
N ASN A 76 -3.99 15.05 9.93
CA ASN A 76 -5.38 14.87 9.53
C ASN A 76 -5.50 14.50 8.06
N ASP A 77 -4.63 15.06 7.19
CA ASP A 77 -4.62 14.73 5.78
C ASP A 77 -4.19 13.26 5.57
N TYR A 78 -3.23 12.78 6.36
CA TYR A 78 -2.87 11.35 6.38
C TYR A 78 -4.05 10.47 6.82
N LEU A 79 -4.74 10.84 7.92
CA LEU A 79 -5.90 10.07 8.39
C LEU A 79 -7.05 10.06 7.40
N ASP A 80 -7.27 11.17 6.70
CA ASP A 80 -8.31 11.29 5.68
C ASP A 80 -7.94 10.46 4.43
N GLN A 81 -6.66 10.43 4.05
CA GLN A 81 -6.15 9.52 3.00
C GLN A 81 -6.46 8.06 3.35
N LEU A 82 -6.07 7.58 4.53
CA LEU A 82 -6.34 6.20 4.97
C LEU A 82 -7.84 5.86 4.94
N LYS A 83 -8.71 6.78 5.36
CA LYS A 83 -10.17 6.57 5.31
C LYS A 83 -10.65 6.52 3.86
N GLN A 84 -10.13 7.39 3.00
CA GLN A 84 -10.51 7.44 1.60
C GLN A 84 -10.06 6.19 0.85
N ASP A 85 -8.89 5.64 1.16
CA ASP A 85 -8.37 4.43 0.54
C ASP A 85 -9.23 3.19 0.84
N ILE A 86 -9.83 3.12 2.04
CA ILE A 86 -10.83 2.09 2.36
C ILE A 86 -12.09 2.27 1.49
N ILE A 87 -12.57 3.51 1.32
CA ILE A 87 -13.77 3.81 0.54
C ILE A 87 -13.53 3.51 -0.95
N ASP A 88 -12.38 3.94 -1.47
CA ASP A 88 -12.01 3.88 -2.88
C ASP A 88 -11.07 2.71 -3.21
N HIS A 89 -10.99 1.69 -2.35
CA HIS A 89 -10.08 0.55 -2.51
C HIS A 89 -10.17 -0.13 -3.89
N GLN A 90 -11.35 -0.10 -4.53
CA GLN A 90 -11.53 -0.63 -5.88
C GLN A 90 -10.65 0.06 -6.90
N HIS A 91 -10.35 1.34 -6.73
CA HIS A 91 -9.42 2.08 -7.59
C HIS A 91 -8.01 1.50 -7.51
N LEU A 92 -7.49 1.26 -6.30
CA LEU A 92 -6.18 0.66 -6.06
C LEU A 92 -6.10 -0.77 -6.64
N VAL A 93 -7.12 -1.59 -6.39
CA VAL A 93 -7.20 -2.96 -6.94
C VAL A 93 -7.23 -2.95 -8.47
N ASN A 94 -8.07 -2.10 -9.07
CA ASN A 94 -8.19 -2.00 -10.53
C ASN A 94 -6.88 -1.50 -11.16
N LYS A 95 -6.18 -0.58 -10.50
CA LYS A 95 -4.88 -0.09 -10.94
C LYS A 95 -3.84 -1.21 -10.91
N ALA A 96 -3.77 -2.00 -9.84
CA ALA A 96 -2.86 -3.15 -9.76
C ALA A 96 -3.14 -4.17 -10.88
N TYR A 97 -4.42 -4.49 -11.13
CA TYR A 97 -4.79 -5.34 -12.27
C TYR A 97 -4.39 -4.74 -13.61
N GLN A 98 -4.58 -3.43 -13.79
CA GLN A 98 -4.20 -2.74 -15.03
C GLN A 98 -2.69 -2.77 -15.26
N VAL A 99 -1.88 -2.62 -14.20
CA VAL A 99 -0.42 -2.76 -14.29
C VAL A 99 -0.05 -4.16 -14.75
N PHE A 100 -0.61 -5.19 -14.12
CA PHE A 100 -0.39 -6.57 -14.56
C PHE A 100 -0.79 -6.76 -16.03
N ASP A 101 -2.00 -6.36 -16.41
CA ASP A 101 -2.53 -6.60 -17.77
C ASP A 101 -1.70 -5.88 -18.86
N ASN A 102 -1.14 -4.71 -18.56
CA ASN A 102 -0.30 -3.96 -19.48
C ASN A 102 1.10 -4.56 -19.64
N HIS A 103 1.59 -5.28 -18.62
CA HIS A 103 2.94 -5.82 -18.55
C HIS A 103 2.98 -7.35 -18.42
N GLN A 104 1.87 -8.02 -18.74
CA GLN A 104 1.69 -9.45 -18.47
C GLN A 104 2.82 -10.29 -19.03
N GLN A 105 3.18 -10.08 -20.30
CA GLN A 105 4.24 -10.87 -20.94
C GLN A 105 5.59 -10.69 -20.24
N GLU A 106 5.93 -9.46 -19.87
CA GLU A 106 7.19 -9.15 -19.19
C GLU A 106 7.21 -9.75 -17.77
N ILE A 107 6.10 -9.64 -17.04
CA ILE A 107 5.95 -10.23 -15.71
C ILE A 107 6.04 -11.77 -15.78
N GLU A 108 5.38 -12.41 -16.77
CA GLU A 108 5.46 -13.86 -16.98
C GLU A 108 6.88 -14.31 -17.34
N GLU A 109 7.61 -13.54 -18.17
CA GLU A 109 9.00 -13.82 -18.53
C GLU A 109 9.96 -13.66 -17.34
N LEU A 110 9.73 -12.67 -16.48
CA LEU A 110 10.55 -12.37 -15.30
C LEU A 110 10.28 -13.33 -14.13
N CYS A 111 9.01 -13.66 -13.85
CA CYS A 111 8.66 -14.61 -12.81
C CYS A 111 9.07 -16.05 -13.17
N GLY A 112 9.11 -16.39 -14.47
CA GLY A 112 9.37 -17.75 -14.92
C GLY A 112 8.41 -18.77 -14.27
N ASP A 113 8.96 -19.87 -13.76
CA ASP A 113 8.23 -20.88 -12.98
C ASP A 113 8.24 -20.60 -11.46
N ASP A 114 8.92 -19.54 -11.00
CA ASP A 114 9.21 -19.29 -9.58
C ASP A 114 8.43 -18.10 -9.04
N LEU A 115 7.36 -18.41 -8.33
CA LEU A 115 6.50 -17.42 -7.69
C LEU A 115 7.16 -16.73 -6.49
N GLU A 116 8.28 -17.22 -5.94
CA GLU A 116 9.01 -16.50 -4.87
C GLU A 116 9.64 -15.19 -5.37
N SER A 117 9.86 -15.05 -6.68
CA SER A 117 10.41 -13.85 -7.31
C SER A 117 9.38 -12.72 -7.51
N ILE A 118 8.09 -13.00 -7.30
CA ILE A 118 7.02 -12.08 -7.67
C ILE A 118 7.06 -10.79 -6.84
N SER A 119 7.47 -10.83 -5.57
CA SER A 119 7.53 -9.66 -4.69
C SER A 119 8.60 -8.66 -5.15
N GLU A 120 9.77 -9.15 -5.57
CA GLU A 120 10.84 -8.29 -6.12
C GLU A 120 10.40 -7.60 -7.40
N ILE A 121 9.71 -8.34 -8.28
CA ILE A 121 9.17 -7.79 -9.54
C ILE A 121 8.09 -6.75 -9.22
N VAL A 122 7.17 -7.09 -8.33
CA VAL A 122 6.07 -6.21 -7.92
C VAL A 122 6.58 -4.89 -7.35
N ASP A 123 7.61 -4.90 -6.50
CA ASP A 123 8.19 -3.68 -5.94
C ASP A 123 8.67 -2.71 -7.03
N ASP A 124 9.32 -3.22 -8.09
CA ASP A 124 9.77 -2.40 -9.22
C ASP A 124 8.58 -1.83 -10.00
N TYR A 125 7.53 -2.62 -10.24
CA TYR A 125 6.33 -2.16 -10.94
C TYR A 125 5.51 -1.16 -10.10
N TYR A 126 5.38 -1.41 -8.80
CA TYR A 126 4.74 -0.52 -7.85
C TYR A 126 5.48 0.83 -7.81
N ARG A 127 6.81 0.85 -7.73
CA ARG A 127 7.57 2.11 -7.72
C ARG A 127 7.53 2.87 -9.04
N SER A 128 7.39 2.18 -10.17
CA SER A 128 7.41 2.81 -11.50
C SER A 128 6.01 3.18 -12.02
N HIS A 129 4.95 2.57 -11.49
CA HIS A 129 3.57 2.74 -11.96
C HIS A 129 2.56 2.99 -10.84
N GLY A 130 3.03 3.09 -9.60
CA GLY A 130 2.31 3.41 -8.37
C GLY A 130 1.56 4.74 -8.41
N VAL A 131 0.67 4.93 -7.44
CA VAL A 131 -0.31 6.03 -7.43
C VAL A 131 0.18 7.26 -6.65
N TYR A 132 1.43 7.26 -6.17
CA TYR A 132 2.01 8.39 -5.43
C TYR A 132 3.05 9.15 -6.24
#